data_AF-A0A967EQP4-F1
#
_entry.id   AF-A0A967EQP4-F1
#
_cell.length_a   1.000
_cell.length_b   1.000
_cell.length_c   1.000
_cell.angle_alpha   90.00
_cell.angle_beta   90.00
_cell.angle_gamma   90.00
#
_symmetry.space_group_name_H-M   'P 1'
#
loop_
_entity.id
_entity.type
_entity.pdbx_description
1 polymer ?
#
loop_
_entity_poly.entity_id
_entity_poly.type
_entity_poly.pdbx_seq_one_letter_code
_entity_poly.pdbx_strand_id
1 'polypeptide(L)'
;MSLPEKLIKEVESAEALLKEGGTLLNLTIQSLNLNEININWEDVKLANTTFLGCDMSDEIEIILRKKGAVIYPKIVGLPYNPYRKKLYSWQELMEGYDVEN
;
A
#
# COMPACT_ATOMS: atom_id res chain seq x y z
N MET A 1 -24.12 4.94 -22.87
CA MET A 1 -23.16 3.83 -22.68
C MET A 1 -22.79 3.82 -21.21
N SER A 2 -23.23 2.81 -20.45
CA SER A 2 -22.80 2.65 -19.05
C SER A 2 -21.30 2.34 -19.05
N LEU A 3 -20.50 3.08 -18.27
CA LEU A 3 -19.10 2.73 -18.07
C LEU A 3 -19.07 1.38 -17.34
N PRO A 4 -18.30 0.39 -17.82
CA PRO A 4 -18.16 -0.88 -17.10
C PRO A 4 -17.64 -0.59 -15.69
N GLU A 5 -18.23 -1.22 -14.68
CA GLU A 5 -17.73 -1.13 -13.30
C GLU A 5 -16.26 -1.53 -13.29
N LYS A 6 -15.38 -0.59 -12.92
CA LYS A 6 -13.96 -0.86 -12.71
C LYS A 6 -13.75 -1.25 -11.27
N LEU A 7 -13.53 -2.54 -11.02
CA LEU A 7 -13.19 -3.06 -9.72
C LEU A 7 -11.75 -2.66 -9.37
N ILE A 8 -11.55 -1.94 -8.27
CA ILE A 8 -10.22 -1.73 -7.69
C ILE A 8 -9.90 -2.94 -6.83
N LYS A 9 -8.74 -3.56 -7.05
CA LYS A 9 -8.27 -4.70 -6.26
C LYS A 9 -7.23 -4.26 -5.24
N GLU A 10 -7.31 -4.83 -4.04
CA GLU A 10 -6.29 -4.63 -3.02
C GLU A 10 -5.20 -5.70 -3.11
N VAL A 11 -3.94 -5.26 -3.05
CA VAL A 11 -2.75 -6.11 -3.08
C VAL A 11 -1.96 -5.91 -1.79
N GLU A 12 -1.91 -6.95 -0.98
CA GLU A 12 -1.35 -6.92 0.36
C GLU A 12 -0.10 -7.79 0.54
N SER A 13 0.39 -8.46 -0.50
CA SER A 13 1.58 -9.30 -0.44
C SER A 13 2.51 -9.06 -1.64
N ALA A 14 3.81 -9.26 -1.43
CA ALA A 14 4.80 -9.12 -2.49
C ALA A 14 4.59 -10.15 -3.61
N GLU A 15 4.17 -11.37 -3.26
CA GLU A 15 3.89 -12.43 -4.23
C GLU A 15 2.68 -12.08 -5.10
N ALA A 16 1.64 -11.51 -4.50
CA ALA A 16 0.47 -11.02 -5.22
C ALA A 16 0.87 -9.87 -6.18
N LEU A 17 1.74 -8.96 -5.73
CA LEU A 17 2.23 -7.87 -6.57
C LEU A 17 3.08 -8.38 -7.76
N LEU A 18 3.97 -9.36 -7.52
CA LEU A 18 4.80 -9.96 -8.55
C LEU A 18 3.97 -10.70 -9.62
N LYS A 19 2.82 -11.28 -9.24
CA LYS A 19 1.89 -11.94 -10.17
C LYS A 19 1.24 -10.98 -11.17
N GLU A 20 1.06 -9.70 -10.82
CA GLU A 20 0.48 -8.70 -11.72
C GLU A 20 1.44 -8.33 -12.88
N GLY A 21 2.71 -8.75 -12.83
CA GLY A 21 3.55 -8.86 -14.03
C GLY A 21 3.85 -7.53 -14.72
N GLY A 22 4.43 -6.56 -13.99
CA GLY A 22 4.87 -5.28 -14.54
C GLY A 22 3.74 -4.32 -14.97
N THR A 23 2.48 -4.72 -14.83
CA THR A 23 1.31 -3.90 -15.14
C THR A 23 0.43 -3.76 -13.90
N LEU A 24 0.30 -2.55 -13.38
CA LEU A 24 -0.46 -2.24 -12.16
C LEU A 24 -1.63 -1.33 -12.54
N LEU A 25 -2.80 -1.90 -12.82
CA LEU A 25 -3.98 -1.15 -13.28
C LEU A 25 -5.14 -1.29 -12.31
N ASN A 26 -5.66 -0.16 -11.82
CA ASN A 26 -6.77 -0.11 -10.87
C ASN A 26 -6.48 -0.93 -9.59
N LEU A 27 -5.28 -0.75 -9.03
CA LEU A 27 -4.84 -1.46 -7.83
C LEU A 27 -4.68 -0.49 -6.64
N THR A 28 -5.01 -0.97 -5.44
CA THR A 28 -4.58 -0.37 -4.19
C THR A 28 -3.54 -1.31 -3.58
N ILE A 29 -2.32 -0.82 -3.39
CA ILE A 29 -1.22 -1.58 -2.80
C ILE A 29 -1.00 -1.02 -1.40
N GLN A 30 -1.18 -1.86 -0.37
CA GLN A 30 -1.21 -1.40 1.01
C GLN A 30 -0.09 -2.03 1.85
N SER A 31 0.60 -1.20 2.64
CA SER A 31 1.53 -1.61 3.70
C SER A 31 2.50 -2.71 3.24
N LEU A 32 3.12 -2.53 2.06
CA LEU A 32 4.19 -3.36 1.53
C LEU A 32 5.53 -2.61 1.59
N ASN A 33 6.62 -3.34 1.78
CA ASN A 33 7.97 -2.81 1.60
C ASN A 33 8.42 -3.02 0.15
N LEU A 34 8.35 -1.98 -0.67
CA LEU A 34 8.70 -2.03 -2.09
C LEU A 34 10.21 -2.15 -2.31
N ASN A 35 11.04 -1.80 -1.32
CA ASN A 35 12.49 -1.93 -1.41
C ASN A 35 12.94 -3.40 -1.43
N GLU A 36 12.13 -4.30 -0.86
CA GLU A 36 12.41 -5.74 -0.81
C GLU A 36 11.89 -6.48 -2.05
N ILE A 37 11.16 -5.77 -2.93
CA ILE A 37 10.53 -6.37 -4.11
C ILE A 37 11.44 -6.14 -5.31
N ASN A 38 11.91 -7.24 -5.89
CA ASN A 38 12.78 -7.22 -7.07
C ASN A 38 12.00 -6.96 -8.36
N ILE A 39 11.56 -5.71 -8.56
CA ILE A 39 10.88 -5.21 -9.75
C ILE A 39 11.65 -4.02 -10.31
N ASN A 40 11.81 -3.95 -11.64
CA ASN A 40 12.26 -2.73 -12.28
C ASN A 40 11.10 -1.73 -12.39
N TRP A 41 11.02 -0.79 -11.45
CA TRP A 41 9.93 0.20 -11.37
C TRP A 41 9.87 1.14 -12.58
N GLU A 42 10.96 1.31 -13.33
CA GLU A 42 10.97 2.09 -14.58
C GLU A 42 10.18 1.44 -15.71
N ASP A 43 10.13 0.11 -15.75
CA ASP A 43 9.39 -0.63 -16.79
C ASP A 43 7.92 -0.86 -16.43
N VAL A 44 7.56 -0.61 -15.16
CA VAL A 44 6.19 -0.79 -14.69
C VAL A 44 5.25 0.18 -15.38
N LYS A 45 4.18 -0.38 -15.94
CA LYS A 45 3.02 0.37 -16.46
C LYS A 45 2.00 0.51 -15.35
N LEU A 46 1.54 1.71 -15.08
CA LEU A 46 0.54 1.95 -14.05
C LEU A 46 -0.55 2.93 -14.49
N ALA A 47 -1.77 2.72 -14.01
CA ALA A 47 -2.89 3.65 -14.16
C ALA A 47 -3.92 3.39 -13.06
N ASN A 48 -4.47 4.46 -12.47
CA ASN A 48 -5.41 4.38 -11.35
C ASN A 48 -4.89 3.51 -10.19
N THR A 49 -3.60 3.61 -9.89
CA THR A 49 -2.94 2.79 -8.87
C THR A 49 -2.56 3.65 -7.68
N THR A 50 -2.96 3.19 -6.49
CA THR A 50 -2.72 3.87 -5.22
C THR A 50 -1.78 3.04 -4.36
N PHE A 51 -0.77 3.67 -3.78
CA PHE A 51 0.11 3.09 -2.76
C PHE A 51 -0.24 3.71 -1.41
N LEU A 52 -0.58 2.88 -0.44
CA LEU A 52 -1.10 3.28 0.85
C LEU A 52 -0.20 2.75 1.98
N GLY A 53 0.57 3.63 2.60
CA GLY A 53 1.45 3.29 3.72
C GLY A 53 2.57 2.30 3.38
N CYS A 54 2.97 2.24 2.11
CA CYS A 54 4.06 1.37 1.67
C CYS A 54 5.42 1.99 2.04
N ASP A 55 6.38 1.15 2.41
CA ASP A 55 7.78 1.56 2.58
C ASP A 55 8.47 1.53 1.21
N MET A 56 9.15 2.61 0.82
CA MET A 56 9.87 2.73 -0.45
C MET A 56 10.96 3.78 -0.31
N SER A 57 12.01 3.70 -1.13
CA SER A 57 13.02 4.76 -1.23
C SER A 57 12.46 5.97 -1.97
N ASP A 58 13.07 7.13 -1.76
CA ASP A 58 12.71 8.37 -2.47
C ASP A 58 12.79 8.20 -3.99
N GLU A 59 13.76 7.43 -4.46
CA GLU A 59 13.94 7.09 -5.88
C GLU A 59 12.71 6.37 -6.45
N ILE A 60 12.23 5.33 -5.75
CA ILE A 60 11.03 4.58 -6.14
C ILE A 60 9.80 5.49 -6.08
N GLU A 61 9.65 6.29 -5.03
CA GLU A 61 8.52 7.20 -4.88
C GLU A 61 8.45 8.20 -6.04
N ILE A 62 9.59 8.82 -6.40
CA ILE A 62 9.68 9.76 -7.52
C ILE A 62 9.28 9.09 -8.83
N ILE A 63 9.78 7.89 -9.12
CA ILE A 63 9.44 7.14 -10.34
C ILE A 63 7.93 6.87 -10.41
N LEU A 64 7.36 6.36 -9.33
CA LEU A 64 5.93 6.02 -9.26
C LEU A 64 5.03 7.25 -9.39
N ARG A 65 5.36 8.35 -8.70
CA ARG A 65 4.61 9.61 -8.82
C ARG A 65 4.68 10.19 -10.23
N LYS A 66 5.86 10.19 -10.87
CA LYS A 66 6.03 10.64 -12.26
C LYS A 66 5.17 9.84 -13.24
N LYS A 67 4.97 8.55 -12.98
CA LYS A 67 4.11 7.66 -13.77
C LYS A 67 2.62 7.80 -13.46
N GLY A 68 2.23 8.66 -12.50
CA GLY A 68 0.83 8.96 -12.17
C GLY A 68 0.25 8.17 -11.01
N ALA A 69 1.09 7.54 -10.18
CA ALA A 69 0.62 6.84 -8.98
C ALA A 69 0.17 7.85 -7.90
N VAL A 70 -0.90 7.50 -7.19
CA VAL A 70 -1.31 8.23 -5.99
C VAL A 70 -0.63 7.58 -4.80
N ILE A 71 0.17 8.32 -4.04
CA ILE A 71 0.94 7.77 -2.92
C ILE A 71 0.58 8.50 -1.63
N TYR A 72 0.06 7.74 -0.68
CA TYR A 72 -0.14 8.12 0.71
C TYR A 72 1.03 7.54 1.52
N PRO A 73 1.94 8.38 2.03
CA PRO A 73 3.15 7.92 2.69
C PRO A 73 2.83 7.22 4.01
N LYS A 74 3.75 6.39 4.49
CA LYS A 74 3.64 5.78 5.81
C LYS A 74 3.77 6.86 6.89
N ILE A 75 2.80 6.93 7.80
CA ILE A 75 2.77 7.89 8.90
C ILE A 75 3.41 7.22 10.11
N VAL A 76 4.42 7.87 10.68
CA VAL A 76 5.13 7.42 11.88
C VAL A 76 4.75 8.31 13.07
N GLY A 77 4.90 7.78 14.29
CA GLY A 77 4.63 8.53 15.52
C GLY A 77 3.16 8.61 15.93
N LEU A 78 2.29 7.80 15.32
CA LEU A 78 0.92 7.62 15.78
C LEU A 78 0.84 6.50 16.83
N PRO A 79 -0.11 6.58 17.79
CA PRO A 79 -0.32 5.53 18.78
C PRO A 79 -0.99 4.27 18.19
N TYR A 80 -1.33 4.29 16.90
CA TYR A 80 -1.92 3.18 16.17
C TYR A 80 -1.37 3.13 14.74
N ASN A 81 -1.46 1.97 14.08
CA ASN A 81 -1.08 1.83 12.67
C ASN A 81 -2.28 2.10 11.75
N PRO A 82 -2.31 3.22 10.99
CA PRO A 82 -3.45 3.55 10.11
C PRO A 82 -3.55 2.67 8.86
N TYR A 83 -2.49 1.92 8.53
CA TYR A 83 -2.40 1.06 7.35
C TYR A 83 -2.42 -0.43 7.71
N ARG A 84 -3.01 -0.75 8.87
CA ARG A 84 -3.15 -2.11 9.37
C ARG A 84 -4.08 -2.92 8.47
N LYS A 85 -3.64 -4.12 8.07
CA LYS A 85 -4.37 -5.07 7.20
C LYS A 85 -5.38 -5.95 7.93
N LYS A 86 -5.28 -6.04 9.26
CA LYS A 86 -6.10 -6.93 10.10
C LYS A 86 -6.89 -6.12 11.09
N LEU A 87 -7.99 -6.66 11.61
CA LEU A 87 -8.66 -6.02 12.74
C LEU A 87 -7.82 -6.15 14.01
N TYR A 88 -7.98 -5.20 14.93
CA TYR A 88 -7.37 -5.33 16.25
C TYR A 88 -7.93 -6.53 16.99
N SER A 89 -7.04 -7.27 17.64
CA SER A 89 -7.42 -8.18 18.70
C SER A 89 -7.79 -7.38 19.94
N TRP A 90 -8.63 -7.96 20.81
CA TRP A 90 -8.98 -7.28 22.05
C TRP A 90 -7.76 -7.08 22.96
N GLN A 91 -6.76 -7.97 22.89
CA GLN A 91 -5.51 -7.84 23.66
C GLN A 91 -4.72 -6.60 23.24
N GLU A 92 -4.57 -6.37 21.94
CA GLU A 92 -3.91 -5.17 21.40
C GLU A 92 -4.65 -3.88 21.81
N LEU A 93 -5.98 -3.93 21.94
CA LEU A 93 -6.76 -2.77 22.39
C LEU A 93 -6.58 -2.48 23.89
N MET A 94 -6.25 -3.50 24.69
CA MET A 94 -6.03 -3.36 26.13
C MET A 94 -4.58 -3.01 26.46
N GLU A 95 -3.68 -2.96 25.47
CA GLU A 95 -2.29 -2.62 25.66
C GLU A 95 -2.17 -1.13 26.06
N GLY A 96 -1.61 -0.86 27.25
CA GLY A 96 -1.55 0.49 27.81
C GLY A 96 -2.85 0.98 28.48
N TYR A 97 -3.89 0.14 28.56
CA TYR A 97 -5.08 0.45 29.35
C TYR A 97 -4.80 0.20 30.85
N ASP A 98 -5.04 1.22 31.67
CA ASP A 98 -4.96 1.16 33.13
C ASP A 98 -6.32 1.55 33.71
N VAL A 99 -6.83 0.75 34.64
CA VAL A 99 -8.15 0.94 35.25
C VAL A 99 -8.13 2.10 36.26
N GLU A 100 -6.95 2.49 36.75
CA GLU A 100 -6.78 3.49 37.81
C GLU A 100 -6.22 4.85 37.34
N ASN A 101 -6.12 5.08 36.01
CA ASN A 101 -5.82 6.40 35.43
C ASN A 101 -7.05 7.08 34.82
#